data_AF-L7F415-F1
#
_entry.id   AF-L7F415-F1
#
_cell.length_a   1.000
_cell.length_b   1.000
_cell.length_c   1.000
_cell.angle_alpha   90.00
_cell.angle_beta   90.00
_cell.angle_gamma   90.00
#
_symmetry.space_group_name_H-M   'P 1'
#
loop_
_entity.id
_entity.type
_entity.pdbx_description
1 polymer ?
#
loop_
_entity_poly.entity_id
_entity_poly.type
_entity_poly.pdbx_seq_one_letter_code
_entity_poly.pdbx_strand_id
1 'polypeptide(L)' 'MGPSVMYAVKGTAGPAHRADHAVVVTNGAFTRDVMAWGHRHSVHWVDRDKLRRWAETGTALHELIGLPAPARRGRLKRAA' A
#
# COMPACT_ATOMS: atom_id res chain seq x y z
N MET A 1 8.99 -10.03 6.74
CA MET A 1 8.39 -9.09 7.73
C MET A 1 7.30 -9.82 8.51
N GLY A 2 7.18 -9.59 9.82
CA GLY A 2 6.15 -10.23 10.67
C GLY A 2 4.80 -9.50 10.66
N PRO A 3 3.73 -10.10 11.22
CA PRO A 3 2.36 -9.59 11.12
C PRO A 3 2.06 -8.37 12.00
N SER A 4 2.89 -8.07 13.01
CA SER A 4 2.65 -6.98 13.97
C SER A 4 2.45 -5.61 13.33
N VAL A 5 3.22 -5.33 12.27
CA VAL A 5 3.08 -4.08 11.50
C VAL A 5 1.71 -3.94 10.83
N MET A 6 1.15 -5.06 10.36
CA MET A 6 -0.14 -5.06 9.65
C MET A 6 -1.29 -4.75 10.62
N TYR A 7 -1.20 -5.29 11.85
CA TYR A 7 -2.15 -4.97 12.91
C TYR A 7 -2.10 -3.50 13.31
N ALA A 8 -0.90 -2.96 13.53
CA ALA A 8 -0.73 -1.55 13.87
C ALA A 8 -1.33 -0.65 12.78
N VAL A 9 -0.99 -0.91 11.52
CA VAL A 9 -1.49 -0.15 10.36
C VAL A 9 -3.01 -0.24 10.26
N LYS A 10 -3.60 -1.43 10.39
CA LYS A 10 -5.06 -1.60 10.35
C LYS A 10 -5.75 -0.86 11.49
N GLY A 11 -5.18 -0.90 12.70
CA GLY A 11 -5.72 -0.25 13.89
C GLY A 11 -5.67 1.27 13.83
N THR A 12 -4.71 1.86 13.10
CA THR A 12 -4.51 3.32 13.09
C THR A 12 -4.95 4.02 11.81
N ALA A 13 -4.98 3.34 10.66
CA ALA A 13 -5.26 3.96 9.37
C ALA A 13 -6.57 4.77 9.35
N GLY A 14 -7.66 4.19 9.86
CA GLY A 14 -8.94 4.90 9.98
C GLY A 14 -8.94 5.92 11.14
N PRO A 15 -8.80 5.48 12.40
CA PRO A 15 -8.97 6.35 13.56
C PRO A 15 -7.98 7.52 13.62
N ALA A 16 -6.69 7.28 13.30
CA ALA A 16 -5.66 8.29 13.41
C ALA A 16 -5.48 9.11 12.12
N HIS A 17 -5.70 8.51 10.96
CA HIS A 17 -5.37 9.13 9.67
C HIS A 17 -6.56 9.37 8.74
N ARG A 18 -7.78 8.91 9.11
CA ARG A 18 -8.99 8.97 8.27
C ARG A 18 -8.76 8.42 6.86
N ALA A 19 -7.89 7.41 6.76
CA ALA A 19 -7.51 6.84 5.48
C ALA A 19 -8.57 5.86 4.99
N ASP A 20 -8.98 6.00 3.73
CA ASP A 20 -9.83 5.04 3.04
C ASP A 20 -9.09 3.74 2.72
N HIS A 21 -7.77 3.84 2.51
CA HIS A 21 -6.89 2.73 2.16
C HIS A 21 -5.60 2.76 2.97
N ALA A 22 -5.11 1.58 3.35
CA ALA A 22 -3.83 1.42 4.04
C ALA A 22 -2.90 0.53 3.21
N VAL A 23 -1.64 0.94 3.05
CA VAL A 23 -0.62 0.21 2.28
C VAL A 23 0.63 0.06 3.13
N VAL A 24 1.15 -1.17 3.26
CA VAL A 24 2.45 -1.42 3.88
C VAL A 24 3.50 -1.64 2.78
N VAL A 25 4.57 -0.83 2.82
CA VAL A 25 5.68 -0.92 1.86
C VAL A 25 6.91 -1.49 2.56
N THR A 26 7.62 -2.40 1.90
CA THR A 26 8.88 -2.96 2.40
C THR A 26 9.88 -3.21 1.29
N ASN A 27 11.17 -3.06 1.59
CA ASN A 27 12.27 -3.43 0.70
C ASN A 27 12.54 -4.95 0.69
N GLY A 28 11.89 -5.70 1.58
CA GLY A 28 11.99 -7.16 1.66
C GLY A 28 10.77 -7.88 1.11
N ALA A 29 10.52 -9.08 1.62
CA ALA A 29 9.35 -9.89 1.28
C ALA A 29 8.37 -10.05 2.45
N PHE A 30 7.10 -10.23 2.10
CA PHE A 30 6.05 -10.69 3.02
C PHE A 30 5.92 -12.21 2.96
N THR A 31 5.59 -12.81 4.10
CA THR A 31 5.23 -14.23 4.12
C THR A 31 3.83 -14.41 3.53
N ARG A 32 3.51 -15.62 3.08
CA ARG A 32 2.18 -15.96 2.55
C ARG A 32 1.06 -15.65 3.54
N ASP A 33 1.27 -15.95 4.82
CA ASP A 33 0.28 -15.69 5.87
C ASP A 33 0.00 -14.20 6.06
N VAL A 34 1.05 -13.37 6.00
CA VAL A 34 0.91 -11.91 6.09
C VAL A 34 0.16 -11.36 4.87
N MET A 35 0.44 -11.88 3.67
CA MET A 35 -0.29 -11.49 2.45
C MET A 35 -1.76 -11.90 2.53
N ALA A 36 -2.06 -13.12 2.99
CA ALA A 36 -3.42 -13.61 3.16
C ALA A 36 -4.19 -12.80 4.22
N TRP A 37 -3.54 -12.43 5.31
CA TRP A 37 -4.11 -11.56 6.33
C TRP A 37 -4.41 -10.16 5.77
N GLY A 38 -3.44 -9.54 5.09
CA GLY A 38 -3.60 -8.21 4.49
C GLY A 38 -4.79 -8.17 3.53
N HIS A 39 -4.90 -9.18 2.66
CA HIS A 39 -6.03 -9.32 1.75
C HIS A 39 -7.38 -9.38 2.48
N ARG A 40 -7.50 -10.22 3.52
CA ARG A 40 -8.72 -10.37 4.32
C ARG A 40 -9.15 -9.07 5.02
N HIS A 41 -8.17 -8.27 5.45
CA HIS A 41 -8.41 -7.07 6.23
C HIS A 41 -8.30 -5.78 5.42
N SER A 42 -8.27 -5.85 4.08
CA SER A 42 -8.15 -4.68 3.19
C SER A 42 -6.93 -3.81 3.51
N VAL A 43 -5.82 -4.44 3.90
CA VAL A 43 -4.51 -3.79 4.03
C VAL A 43 -3.68 -4.23 2.84
N HIS A 44 -3.37 -3.28 1.96
CA HIS A 44 -2.56 -3.53 0.77
C HIS A 44 -1.08 -3.63 1.11
N TRP A 45 -0.29 -4.21 0.22
CA TRP A 45 1.15 -4.36 0.41
C TRP A 45 1.95 -4.21 -0.89
N VAL A 46 3.15 -3.65 -0.73
CA VAL A 46 4.17 -3.50 -1.75
C VAL A 46 5.46 -4.12 -1.21
N ASP A 47 5.86 -5.25 -1.76
CA ASP A 47 7.16 -5.88 -1.51
C ASP A 47 8.22 -5.36 -2.49
N ARG A 48 9.43 -5.90 -2.39
CA ARG A 48 10.56 -5.54 -3.24
C ARG A 48 10.25 -5.61 -4.74
N ASP A 49 9.53 -6.63 -5.21
CA ASP A 49 9.27 -6.83 -6.63
C ASP A 49 8.25 -5.82 -7.16
N LYS A 50 7.18 -5.57 -6.41
CA LYS A 50 6.22 -4.51 -6.75
C LYS A 50 6.86 -3.12 -6.66
N LEU A 51 7.71 -2.89 -5.66
CA LEU A 51 8.44 -1.64 -5.49
C LEU A 51 9.37 -1.38 -6.68
N ARG A 52 10.06 -2.43 -7.16
CA ARG A 52 10.90 -2.35 -8.35
C ARG A 52 10.08 -1.94 -9.58
N ARG A 53 8.92 -2.57 -9.80
CA ARG A 53 8.01 -2.18 -10.88
C ARG A 53 7.57 -0.72 -10.73
N TRP A 54 7.18 -0.30 -9.53
CA TRP A 54 6.80 1.10 -9.30
C TRP A 54 7.90 2.08 -9.72
N ALA A 55 9.13 1.81 -9.30
CA ALA A 55 10.26 2.69 -9.49
C ALA A 55 10.80 2.68 -10.92
N GLU A 56 10.84 1.52 -11.57
CA GLU A 56 11.51 1.33 -12.85
C GLU A 56 10.58 1.52 -14.05
N THR A 57 9.31 1.12 -13.94
CA THR A 57 8.38 1.13 -15.07
C THR A 57 7.39 2.30 -15.03
N GLY A 58 7.39 3.09 -13.95
CA GLY A 58 6.44 4.19 -13.75
C GLY A 58 4.99 3.72 -13.53
N THR A 59 4.76 2.43 -13.29
CA THR A 59 3.43 1.86 -13.00
C THR A 59 2.84 2.54 -11.78
N ALA A 60 1.61 3.04 -11.87
CA ALA A 60 1.04 3.83 -10.79
C ALA A 60 0.76 2.96 -9.54
N LEU A 61 0.88 3.55 -8.34
CA LEU A 61 0.68 2.79 -7.10
C LEU A 61 -0.69 2.10 -7.04
N HIS A 62 -1.76 2.77 -7.47
CA HIS A 62 -3.11 2.20 -7.48
C HIS A 62 -3.22 0.97 -8.39
N GLU A 63 -2.51 0.97 -9.53
CA GLU A 63 -2.43 -0.19 -10.43
C GLU A 63 -1.69 -1.36 -9.75
N LEU A 64 -0.61 -1.08 -9.02
CA LEU A 64 0.19 -2.10 -8.32
C LEU A 64 -0.56 -2.78 -7.18
N ILE A 65 -1.52 -2.08 -6.56
CA ILE A 65 -2.31 -2.59 -5.44
C ILE A 65 -3.77 -2.89 -5.80
N GLY A 66 -4.13 -2.79 -7.08
CA GLY A 66 -5.46 -3.14 -7.59
C GLY A 66 -6.58 -2.20 -7.15
N LEU A 67 -6.25 -0.95 -6.86
CA LEU A 67 -7.24 0.08 -6.52
C LEU A 67 -7.69 0.85 -7.78
N PRO A 68 -8.94 1.34 -7.80
CA PRO A 68 -9.39 2.20 -8.88
C PRO A 68 -8.49 3.43 -9.00
N ALA A 69 -8.34 3.93 -10.23
CA ALA A 69 -7.63 5.19 -10.45
C ALA A 69 -8.22 6.28 -9.54
N PRO A 70 -7.39 7.06 -8.84
CA PRO A 70 -7.87 8.14 -8.01
C PRO A 70 -8.76 9.07 -8.83
N ALA A 71 -9.94 9.40 -8.32
CA ALA A 71 -10.74 10.47 -8.91
C ALA A 71 -9.84 11.70 -9.06
N ARG A 72 -9.85 12.34 -10.22
CA ARG A 72 -8.92 13.42 -10.61
C ARG A 72 -9.20 14.70 -9.79
N ARG A 73 -9.02 14.66 -8.47
CA ARG A 73 -9.00 15.84 -7.61
C ARG A 73 -7.65 16.53 -7.85
N GLY A 74 -7.71 17.59 -8.65
CA GLY A 74 -6.71 18.62 -8.92
C GLY A 74 -5.25 18.25 -8.64
N ARG A 75 -4.47 18.08 -9.73
CA ARG A 75 -2.99 18.23 -9.80
C ARG A 75 -2.33 18.49 -8.44
N LEU A 76 -1.80 17.44 -7.81
CA LEU A 76 -0.74 17.60 -6.82
C LEU A 76 0.34 18.46 -7.49
N LYS A 77 0.46 19.73 -7.09
CA LYS A 77 1.49 20.62 -7.57
C LYS A 77 2.82 19.99 -7.18
N ARG A 78 3.61 19.57 -8.17
CA ARG A 78 5.01 19.24 -7.94
C ARG A 78 5.68 20.51 -7.39
N ALA A 79 6.23 20.43 -6.19
CA ALA A 79 7.15 21.43 -5.70
C ALA A 79 8.37 21.42 -6.63
N ALA A 80 8.66 22.58 -7.20
CA ALA A 80 9.86 22.86 -7.98
C ALA A 80 11.01 23.21 -7.04
#